data_AF-A0A2S2QLR3-F1
#
_entry.id   AF-A0A2S2QLR3-F1
#
_cell.length_a   1.000
_cell.length_b   1.000
_cell.length_c   1.000
_cell.angle_alpha   90.00
_cell.angle_beta   90.00
_cell.angle_gamma   90.00
#
_symmetry.space_group_name_H-M   'P 1'
#
loop_
_entity.id
_entity.type
_entity.pdbx_description
1 polymer ?
#
loop_
_entity_poly.entity_id
_entity_poly.type
_entity_poly.pdbx_seq_one_letter_code
_entity_poly.pdbx_strand_id
1 'polypeptide(L)'
;MDIHMKYSVMNHKSKAAILAIKAAVLLEYSDDALYLMEANKCAKIARDLDPTCSYWFYIYSLVLTARRRLELTTKSWSRKNEKKAIQQAIKLSVTQNIYIKYHEMILLKDDVLYNFHSRETTSSIHENDCNKIITMIKTLVDIEPNDPLVVVNCGRILISLPNMDVINYGMQLLLKGLQMAPNDLTVFKAIIRVIIINKKKINCSYFSKIEGQSTLDQSSNINKQVNFVENLKVAVEKHNRNEDPVPYLLSLLKNNDNNLMQWKILAQICSYVVLFHNNLEDGVKYFKLLVEAVQNEFASEDLILSHYSSFTYKPQRFNLAKLINNEIKIALEDDILDDKPYYYNVLNTILINYQDTSSKDNVDRYFRINIMGEYGYKIEQFEIKNNPQHLNEIRKSRKRSRSRNKRSHQNGNSINSNINENNSDNERNLIISDDNETDNCCKCRIM
;
A
#
# COMPACT_ATOMS: atom_id res chain seq x y z
N MET A 1 -33.59 3.40 -35.86
CA MET A 1 -33.37 4.84 -36.08
C MET A 1 -31.88 5.02 -36.11
N ASP A 2 -31.28 4.78 -37.28
CA ASP A 2 -29.84 4.47 -37.35
C ASP A 2 -29.02 5.76 -37.48
N ILE A 3 -28.42 6.19 -36.38
CA ILE A 3 -27.57 7.38 -36.32
C ILE A 3 -26.10 6.96 -36.24
N HIS A 4 -25.65 6.16 -37.22
CA HIS A 4 -24.22 5.98 -37.50
C HIS A 4 -23.73 7.07 -38.45
N MET A 5 -23.66 8.31 -37.95
CA MET A 5 -23.10 9.44 -38.71
C MET A 5 -21.58 9.23 -38.90
N LYS A 6 -21.13 9.16 -40.15
CA LYS A 6 -19.70 8.95 -40.46
C LYS A 6 -18.85 10.12 -39.97
N TYR A 7 -17.71 9.82 -39.33
CA TYR A 7 -16.79 10.82 -38.76
C TYR A 7 -16.38 11.90 -39.78
N SER A 8 -16.19 11.56 -41.05
CA SER A 8 -15.84 12.52 -42.11
C SER A 8 -16.88 13.66 -42.27
N VAL A 9 -18.17 13.35 -42.09
CA VAL A 9 -19.31 14.27 -42.31
C VAL A 9 -19.61 15.14 -41.07
N MET A 10 -19.08 14.78 -39.90
CA MET A 10 -19.30 15.53 -38.67
C MET A 10 -18.73 16.97 -38.72
N ASN A 11 -19.39 17.90 -38.03
CA ASN A 11 -18.87 19.27 -37.86
C ASN A 11 -17.60 19.29 -36.97
N HIS A 12 -16.87 20.40 -36.97
CA HIS A 12 -15.59 20.51 -36.25
C HIS A 12 -15.73 20.33 -34.73
N LYS A 13 -16.81 20.80 -34.12
CA LYS A 13 -17.05 20.65 -32.67
C LYS A 13 -17.29 19.19 -32.27
N SER A 14 -18.09 18.46 -33.05
CA SER A 14 -18.31 17.02 -32.84
C SER A 14 -17.02 16.21 -33.04
N LYS A 15 -16.21 16.54 -34.05
CA LYS A 15 -14.88 15.94 -34.26
C LYS A 15 -13.94 16.23 -33.10
N ALA A 16 -13.91 17.48 -32.62
CA ALA A 16 -13.12 17.89 -31.46
C ALA A 16 -13.51 17.11 -30.20
N ALA A 17 -14.82 16.97 -29.93
CA ALA A 17 -15.31 16.21 -28.78
C ALA A 17 -14.89 14.73 -28.81
N ILE A 18 -15.03 14.06 -29.96
CA ILE A 18 -14.58 12.66 -30.11
C ILE A 18 -13.08 12.52 -29.86
N LEU A 19 -12.27 13.42 -30.42
CA LEU A 19 -10.82 13.40 -30.25
C LEU A 19 -10.39 13.72 -28.81
N ALA A 20 -11.09 14.64 -28.13
CA ALA A 20 -10.82 14.97 -26.74
C ALA A 20 -11.21 13.84 -25.79
N ILE A 21 -12.36 13.17 -26.02
CA ILE A 21 -12.75 11.96 -25.28
C ILE A 21 -11.72 10.85 -25.52
N LYS A 22 -11.31 10.60 -26.77
CA LYS A 22 -10.23 9.65 -27.08
C LYS A 22 -8.94 10.00 -26.33
N ALA A 23 -8.55 11.28 -26.28
CA ALA A 23 -7.37 11.72 -25.55
C ALA A 23 -7.49 11.52 -24.04
N ALA A 24 -8.66 11.77 -23.44
CA ALA A 24 -8.91 11.54 -22.02
C ALA A 24 -8.87 10.04 -21.68
N VAL A 25 -9.51 9.18 -22.49
CA VAL A 25 -9.46 7.72 -22.30
C VAL A 25 -8.03 7.19 -22.41
N LEU A 26 -7.25 7.66 -23.39
CA LEU A 26 -5.84 7.27 -23.54
C LEU A 26 -4.94 7.81 -22.41
N LEU A 27 -5.34 8.87 -21.72
CA LEU A 27 -4.61 9.44 -20.59
C LEU A 27 -4.70 8.56 -19.33
N GLU A 28 -5.78 7.79 -19.15
CA GLU A 28 -5.90 6.81 -18.07
C GLU A 28 -4.86 5.66 -18.19
N TYR A 29 -4.34 5.43 -19.40
CA TYR A 29 -3.25 4.48 -19.69
C TYR A 29 -1.89 5.18 -19.85
N SER A 30 -1.67 6.29 -19.13
CA SER A 30 -0.49 7.17 -19.29
C SER A 30 0.87 6.55 -18.96
N ASP A 31 0.90 5.35 -18.36
CA ASP A 31 2.14 4.59 -18.13
C ASP A 31 2.74 4.04 -19.44
N ASP A 32 1.98 3.99 -20.54
CA ASP A 32 2.46 3.63 -21.88
C ASP A 32 2.74 4.89 -22.73
N ALA A 33 3.98 5.02 -23.19
CA ALA A 33 4.43 6.11 -24.06
C ALA A 33 3.67 6.19 -25.41
N LEU A 34 3.20 5.06 -25.96
CA LEU A 34 2.47 5.00 -27.22
C LEU A 34 1.07 5.59 -27.06
N TYR A 35 0.32 5.19 -26.03
CA TYR A 35 -1.00 5.77 -25.73
C TYR A 35 -0.90 7.25 -25.43
N LEU A 36 0.13 7.66 -24.69
CA LEU A 36 0.34 9.05 -24.32
C LEU A 36 0.78 9.93 -25.52
N MET A 37 1.54 9.38 -26.47
CA MET A 37 1.85 10.05 -27.74
C MET A 37 0.57 10.26 -28.57
N GLU A 38 -0.31 9.27 -28.64
CA GLU A 38 -1.58 9.33 -29.38
C GLU A 38 -2.59 10.26 -28.70
N ALA A 39 -2.69 10.24 -27.36
CA ALA A 39 -3.47 11.19 -26.56
C ALA A 39 -3.06 12.63 -26.88
N ASN A 40 -1.75 12.89 -27.00
CA ASN A 40 -1.22 14.22 -27.31
C ASN A 40 -1.57 14.68 -28.73
N LYS A 41 -1.57 13.77 -29.72
CA LYS A 41 -2.08 14.09 -31.07
C LYS A 41 -3.56 14.44 -31.02
N CYS A 42 -4.37 13.59 -30.37
CA CYS A 42 -5.82 13.75 -30.30
C CYS A 42 -6.22 15.04 -29.58
N ALA A 43 -5.66 15.33 -28.40
CA ALA A 43 -5.94 16.55 -27.65
C ALA A 43 -5.50 17.82 -28.39
N LYS A 44 -4.36 17.79 -29.09
CA LYS A 44 -3.92 18.91 -29.93
C LYS A 44 -4.90 19.19 -31.05
N ILE A 45 -5.33 18.16 -31.79
CA ILE A 45 -6.28 18.31 -32.90
C ILE A 45 -7.66 18.76 -32.38
N ALA A 46 -8.13 18.24 -31.25
CA ALA A 46 -9.38 18.68 -30.63
C ALA A 46 -9.40 20.18 -30.31
N ARG A 47 -8.33 20.66 -29.66
CA ARG A 47 -8.09 22.08 -29.37
C ARG A 47 -8.05 22.93 -30.64
N ASP A 48 -7.43 22.44 -31.71
CA ASP A 48 -7.27 23.18 -32.97
C ASP A 48 -8.58 23.20 -33.80
N LEU A 49 -9.44 22.20 -33.66
CA LEU A 49 -10.76 22.13 -34.31
C LEU A 49 -11.84 22.99 -33.63
N ASP A 50 -11.78 23.16 -32.31
CA ASP A 50 -12.68 24.02 -31.54
C ASP A 50 -11.91 24.84 -30.48
N PRO A 51 -11.21 25.91 -30.89
CA PRO A 51 -10.41 26.74 -29.99
C PRO A 51 -11.24 27.60 -29.03
N THR A 52 -12.57 27.45 -29.02
CA THR A 52 -13.48 28.18 -28.12
C THR A 52 -13.83 27.40 -26.85
N CYS A 53 -13.61 26.09 -26.82
CA CYS A 53 -13.94 25.24 -25.68
C CYS A 53 -12.79 25.17 -24.66
N SER A 54 -13.04 25.58 -23.42
CA SER A 54 -12.06 25.51 -22.31
C SER A 54 -11.57 24.08 -22.03
N TYR A 55 -12.46 23.08 -22.12
CA TYR A 55 -12.14 21.69 -21.82
C TYR A 55 -11.07 21.08 -22.76
N TRP A 56 -11.00 21.49 -24.02
CA TRP A 56 -9.98 20.97 -24.95
C TRP A 56 -8.59 21.48 -24.58
N PHE A 57 -8.48 22.73 -24.11
CA PHE A 57 -7.23 23.26 -23.56
C PHE A 57 -6.86 22.61 -22.22
N TYR A 58 -7.85 22.29 -21.38
CA TYR A 58 -7.65 21.56 -20.12
C TYR A 58 -7.09 20.15 -20.36
N ILE A 59 -7.75 19.34 -21.19
CA ILE A 59 -7.30 17.98 -21.55
C ILE A 59 -5.92 18.04 -22.23
N TYR A 60 -5.68 19.02 -23.09
CA TYR A 60 -4.35 19.20 -23.69
C TYR A 60 -3.27 19.56 -22.65
N SER A 61 -3.59 20.37 -21.63
CA SER A 61 -2.66 20.66 -20.53
C SER A 61 -2.36 19.40 -19.70
N LEU A 62 -3.39 18.62 -19.34
CA LEU A 62 -3.23 17.34 -18.63
C LEU A 62 -2.30 16.37 -19.37
N VAL A 63 -2.50 16.18 -20.68
CA VAL A 63 -1.68 15.30 -21.51
C VAL A 63 -0.23 15.79 -21.60
N LEU A 64 0.00 17.10 -21.71
CA LEU A 64 1.36 17.66 -21.68
C LEU A 64 2.06 17.42 -20.33
N THR A 65 1.33 17.50 -19.22
CA THR A 65 1.84 17.21 -17.88
C THR A 65 2.16 15.73 -17.67
N ALA A 66 1.28 14.83 -18.10
CA ALA A 66 1.56 13.40 -18.08
C ALA A 66 2.79 13.07 -18.94
N ARG A 67 2.89 13.63 -20.15
CA ARG A 67 4.10 13.51 -21.00
C ARG A 67 5.36 13.95 -20.29
N ARG A 68 5.35 15.13 -19.66
CA ARG A 68 6.50 15.61 -18.87
C ARG A 68 6.88 14.62 -17.76
N ARG A 69 5.91 14.03 -17.06
CA ARG A 69 6.14 13.10 -15.94
C ARG A 69 6.59 11.70 -16.36
N LEU A 70 6.28 11.28 -17.59
CA LEU A 70 6.82 10.06 -18.19
C LEU A 70 8.23 10.29 -18.75
N GLU A 71 8.45 11.42 -19.42
CA GLU A 71 9.75 11.79 -20.02
C GLU A 71 10.80 12.20 -18.97
N LEU A 72 10.38 12.71 -17.80
CA LEU A 72 11.25 13.22 -16.75
C LEU A 72 10.74 12.79 -15.37
N THR A 73 11.66 12.56 -14.43
CA THR A 73 11.30 12.29 -13.03
C THR A 73 10.39 13.39 -12.43
N THR A 74 9.76 13.08 -11.30
CA THR A 74 8.84 13.97 -10.56
C THR A 74 9.43 15.31 -10.11
N LYS A 75 10.73 15.55 -10.34
CA LYS A 75 11.47 16.79 -10.09
C LYS A 75 11.55 17.71 -11.33
N SER A 76 10.51 17.79 -12.16
CA SER A 76 10.51 18.57 -13.40
C SER A 76 9.64 19.83 -13.32
N TRP A 77 10.21 20.99 -13.70
CA TRP A 77 9.50 22.27 -13.85
C TRP A 77 8.40 22.16 -14.94
N SER A 78 7.26 22.84 -14.76
CA SER A 78 6.15 22.79 -15.74
C SER A 78 6.42 23.62 -17.01
N ARG A 79 6.35 22.95 -18.17
CA ARG A 79 6.78 23.53 -19.46
C ARG A 79 5.87 24.69 -19.88
N LYS A 80 6.42 25.66 -20.63
CA LYS A 80 5.70 26.87 -21.09
C LYS A 80 4.40 26.57 -21.85
N ASN A 81 4.30 25.42 -22.52
CA ASN A 81 3.09 24.96 -23.22
C ASN A 81 2.01 24.41 -22.26
N GLU A 82 2.36 23.72 -21.17
CA GLU A 82 1.42 23.31 -20.11
C GLU A 82 0.74 24.55 -19.51
N LYS A 83 1.54 25.55 -19.14
CA LYS A 83 1.09 26.83 -18.56
C LYS A 83 0.17 27.60 -19.52
N LYS A 84 0.58 27.77 -20.78
CA LYS A 84 -0.25 28.44 -21.81
C LYS A 84 -1.56 27.71 -22.05
N ALA A 85 -1.57 26.38 -22.05
CA ALA A 85 -2.78 25.59 -22.21
C ALA A 85 -3.75 25.80 -21.04
N ILE A 86 -3.29 25.71 -19.79
CA ILE A 86 -4.19 25.90 -18.64
C ILE A 86 -4.69 27.34 -18.51
N GLN A 87 -3.84 28.34 -18.80
CA GLN A 87 -4.24 29.75 -18.82
C GLN A 87 -5.32 30.03 -19.86
N GLN A 88 -5.23 29.42 -21.05
CA GLN A 88 -6.26 29.55 -22.08
C GLN A 88 -7.55 28.81 -21.68
N ALA A 89 -7.45 27.65 -21.01
CA ALA A 89 -8.61 26.95 -20.46
C ALA A 89 -9.35 27.81 -19.40
N ILE A 90 -8.61 28.44 -18.49
CA ILE A 90 -9.14 29.38 -17.49
C ILE A 90 -9.82 30.57 -18.18
N LYS A 91 -9.15 31.21 -19.15
CA LYS A 91 -9.67 32.37 -19.89
C LYS A 91 -10.98 32.08 -20.65
N LEU A 92 -11.14 30.86 -21.16
CA LEU A 92 -12.34 30.41 -21.87
C LEU A 92 -13.43 29.87 -20.93
N SER A 93 -13.16 29.68 -19.65
CA SER A 93 -14.11 29.13 -18.69
C SER A 93 -15.04 30.23 -18.18
N VAL A 94 -16.33 30.17 -18.54
CA VAL A 94 -17.35 31.14 -18.13
C VAL A 94 -17.57 31.12 -16.60
N THR A 95 -17.44 29.96 -15.98
CA THR A 95 -17.51 29.76 -14.53
C THR A 95 -16.19 29.20 -13.99
N GLN A 96 -15.99 29.30 -12.68
CA GLN A 96 -14.79 28.76 -12.04
C GLN A 96 -14.85 27.23 -11.96
N ASN A 97 -14.26 26.56 -12.96
CA ASN A 97 -14.19 25.10 -13.01
C ASN A 97 -13.11 24.58 -12.03
N ILE A 98 -13.52 23.69 -11.12
CA ILE A 98 -12.65 23.18 -10.06
C ILE A 98 -11.49 22.34 -10.59
N TYR A 99 -11.73 21.48 -11.59
CA TYR A 99 -10.72 20.59 -12.17
C TYR A 99 -9.62 21.38 -12.91
N ILE A 100 -10.00 22.46 -13.60
CA ILE A 100 -9.08 23.40 -14.25
C ILE A 100 -8.19 24.09 -13.19
N LYS A 101 -8.78 24.61 -12.11
CA LYS A 101 -8.04 25.27 -11.02
C LYS A 101 -7.15 24.31 -10.22
N TYR A 102 -7.61 23.08 -10.01
CA TYR A 102 -6.83 22.03 -9.36
C TYR A 102 -5.59 21.66 -10.19
N HIS A 103 -5.71 21.59 -11.51
CA HIS A 103 -4.57 21.36 -12.40
C HIS A 103 -3.61 22.57 -12.48
N GLU A 104 -4.12 23.81 -12.50
CA GLU A 104 -3.29 25.02 -12.40
C GLU A 104 -2.42 24.98 -11.13
N MET A 105 -3.02 24.64 -9.99
CA MET A 105 -2.32 24.46 -8.72
C MET A 105 -1.27 23.34 -8.78
N ILE A 106 -1.55 22.22 -9.45
CA ILE A 106 -0.57 21.14 -9.63
C ILE A 106 0.67 21.63 -10.38
N LEU A 107 0.50 22.43 -11.45
CA LEU A 107 1.61 23.00 -12.20
C LEU A 107 2.44 23.97 -11.35
N LEU A 108 1.79 24.85 -10.60
CA LEU A 108 2.45 25.78 -9.69
C LEU A 108 3.24 25.04 -8.59
N LYS A 109 2.66 23.96 -8.03
CA LYS A 109 3.34 23.09 -7.06
C LYS A 109 4.54 22.36 -7.68
N ASP A 110 4.46 21.90 -8.93
CA ASP A 110 5.60 21.28 -9.63
C ASP A 110 6.75 22.30 -9.83
N ASP A 111 6.45 23.57 -10.11
CA ASP A 111 7.47 24.64 -10.20
C ASP A 111 8.14 24.95 -8.85
N VAL A 112 7.34 25.09 -7.77
CA VAL A 112 7.88 25.35 -6.42
C VAL A 112 8.84 24.24 -5.98
N LEU A 113 8.48 22.97 -6.27
CA LEU A 113 9.32 21.82 -5.96
C LEU A 113 10.60 21.79 -6.81
N TYR A 114 10.53 22.14 -8.10
CA TYR A 114 11.73 22.25 -8.94
C TYR A 114 12.68 23.31 -8.37
N ASN A 115 12.21 24.53 -8.12
CA ASN A 115 13.03 25.64 -7.65
C ASN A 115 13.71 25.32 -6.30
N PHE A 116 12.97 24.69 -5.39
CA PHE A 116 13.49 24.27 -4.09
C PHE A 116 14.62 23.25 -4.22
N HIS A 117 14.57 22.39 -5.24
CA HIS A 117 15.60 21.38 -5.52
C HIS A 117 16.74 21.89 -6.41
N SER A 118 16.52 22.88 -7.29
CA SER A 118 17.58 23.44 -8.14
C SER A 118 18.47 24.46 -7.43
N ARG A 119 18.05 24.99 -6.26
CA ARG A 119 18.73 26.05 -5.49
C ARG A 119 18.86 27.39 -6.22
N GLU A 120 18.07 27.62 -7.27
CA GLU A 120 18.19 28.81 -8.14
C GLU A 120 17.49 30.07 -7.58
N THR A 121 16.75 29.97 -6.46
CA THR A 121 15.92 31.07 -5.95
C THR A 121 16.11 31.36 -4.46
N THR A 122 15.88 32.62 -4.08
CA THR A 122 15.89 33.09 -2.69
C THR A 122 14.65 32.59 -1.92
N SER A 123 14.78 32.46 -0.60
CA SER A 123 13.69 32.03 0.31
C SER A 123 12.37 32.77 0.09
N SER A 124 12.43 34.08 -0.16
CA SER A 124 11.28 34.96 -0.41
C SER A 124 10.43 34.59 -1.63
N ILE A 125 11.02 34.00 -2.68
CA ILE A 125 10.26 33.62 -3.89
C ILE A 125 9.41 32.37 -3.60
N HIS A 126 9.99 31.40 -2.89
CA HIS A 126 9.28 30.18 -2.47
C HIS A 126 8.08 30.50 -1.57
N GLU A 127 8.22 31.48 -0.67
CA GLU A 127 7.18 31.88 0.25
C GLU A 127 5.95 32.47 -0.48
N ASN A 128 6.18 33.34 -1.46
CA ASN A 128 5.11 33.96 -2.25
C ASN A 128 4.32 32.92 -3.08
N ASP A 129 5.02 31.99 -3.76
CA ASP A 129 4.36 30.93 -4.53
C ASP A 129 3.63 29.92 -3.62
N CYS A 130 4.17 29.61 -2.42
CA CYS A 130 3.45 28.82 -1.43
C CYS A 130 2.17 29.52 -0.96
N ASN A 131 2.23 30.83 -0.67
CA ASN A 131 1.06 31.63 -0.28
C ASN A 131 -0.01 31.69 -1.38
N LYS A 132 0.42 31.71 -2.66
CA LYS A 132 -0.49 31.57 -3.79
C LYS A 132 -1.19 30.21 -3.83
N ILE A 133 -0.46 29.10 -3.60
CA ILE A 133 -1.06 27.76 -3.51
C ILE A 133 -2.06 27.67 -2.35
N ILE A 134 -1.72 28.20 -1.16
CA ILE A 134 -2.62 28.23 0.01
C ILE A 134 -3.90 29.01 -0.32
N THR A 135 -3.78 30.14 -1.00
CA THR A 135 -4.93 30.96 -1.42
C THR A 135 -5.83 30.19 -2.40
N MET A 136 -5.23 29.53 -3.40
CA MET A 136 -5.98 28.65 -4.31
C MET A 136 -6.70 27.52 -3.58
N ILE A 137 -6.06 26.90 -2.58
CA ILE A 137 -6.64 25.81 -1.79
C ILE A 137 -7.83 26.28 -0.95
N LYS A 138 -7.73 27.44 -0.29
CA LYS A 138 -8.87 28.04 0.41
C LYS A 138 -10.05 28.19 -0.55
N THR A 139 -9.84 28.86 -1.69
CA THR A 139 -10.89 29.05 -2.71
C THR A 139 -11.46 27.73 -3.26
N LEU A 140 -10.65 26.67 -3.40
CA LEU A 140 -11.12 25.35 -3.86
C LEU A 140 -12.00 24.67 -2.79
N VAL A 141 -11.56 24.69 -1.52
CA VAL A 141 -12.31 24.13 -0.39
C VAL A 141 -13.58 24.93 -0.09
N ASP A 142 -13.60 26.23 -0.39
CA ASP A 142 -14.80 27.08 -0.25
C ASP A 142 -15.81 26.84 -1.39
N ILE A 143 -15.36 26.45 -2.59
CA ILE A 143 -16.23 26.18 -3.75
C ILE A 143 -16.88 24.81 -3.68
N GLU A 144 -16.14 23.78 -3.28
CA GLU A 144 -16.66 22.41 -3.16
C GLU A 144 -16.37 21.84 -1.76
N PRO A 145 -16.96 22.43 -0.69
CA PRO A 145 -16.68 22.08 0.70
C PRO A 145 -17.17 20.69 1.10
N ASN A 146 -17.93 20.02 0.22
CA ASN A 146 -18.62 18.76 0.49
C ASN A 146 -17.93 17.54 -0.17
N ASP A 147 -16.92 17.72 -1.04
CA ASP A 147 -16.15 16.60 -1.59
C ASP A 147 -14.94 16.28 -0.66
N PRO A 148 -14.95 15.12 0.04
CA PRO A 148 -13.86 14.75 0.94
C PRO A 148 -12.56 14.43 0.20
N LEU A 149 -12.62 13.93 -1.05
CA LEU A 149 -11.45 13.64 -1.87
C LEU A 149 -10.79 14.92 -2.39
N VAL A 150 -11.55 15.96 -2.73
CA VAL A 150 -11.00 17.30 -3.06
C VAL A 150 -10.25 17.86 -1.85
N VAL A 151 -10.85 17.80 -0.65
CA VAL A 151 -10.23 18.27 0.59
C VAL A 151 -8.94 17.50 0.92
N VAL A 152 -8.94 16.16 0.83
CA VAL A 152 -7.73 15.32 0.99
C VAL A 152 -6.67 15.63 -0.06
N ASN A 153 -7.07 15.84 -1.31
CA ASN A 153 -6.16 16.17 -2.42
C ASN A 153 -5.49 17.54 -2.25
N CYS A 154 -6.20 18.52 -1.68
CA CYS A 154 -5.61 19.79 -1.26
C CYS A 154 -4.61 19.60 -0.11
N GLY A 155 -4.96 18.80 0.91
CA GLY A 155 -4.05 18.43 2.01
C GLY A 155 -2.75 17.78 1.52
N ARG A 156 -2.85 16.85 0.56
CA ARG A 156 -1.71 16.21 -0.12
C ARG A 156 -0.75 17.23 -0.75
N ILE A 157 -1.30 18.25 -1.41
CA ILE A 157 -0.50 19.27 -2.09
C ILE A 157 0.29 20.09 -1.06
N LEU A 158 -0.38 20.59 -0.01
CA LEU A 158 0.27 21.36 1.06
C LEU A 158 1.41 20.59 1.75
N ILE A 159 1.17 19.33 2.12
CA ILE A 159 2.17 18.46 2.76
C ILE A 159 3.39 18.19 1.84
N SER A 160 3.17 18.12 0.52
CA SER A 160 4.26 17.90 -0.43
C SER A 160 5.22 19.09 -0.55
N LEU A 161 4.77 20.31 -0.26
CA LEU A 161 5.57 21.55 -0.34
C LEU A 161 6.73 21.56 0.67
N PRO A 162 7.80 22.35 0.44
CA PRO A 162 8.96 22.39 1.31
C PRO A 162 8.78 23.21 2.60
N ASN A 163 7.73 24.04 2.71
CA ASN A 163 7.50 24.88 3.88
C ASN A 163 6.80 24.08 5.01
N MET A 164 7.42 24.06 6.20
CA MET A 164 6.94 23.31 7.37
C MET A 164 5.61 23.83 7.94
N ASP A 165 5.39 25.15 7.96
CA ASP A 165 4.17 25.74 8.54
C ASP A 165 2.93 25.35 7.73
N VAL A 166 3.13 25.10 6.44
CA VAL A 166 2.11 24.71 5.47
C VAL A 166 1.69 23.24 5.63
N ILE A 167 2.56 22.39 6.18
CA ILE A 167 2.26 20.98 6.48
C ILE A 167 1.14 20.89 7.52
N ASN A 168 1.16 21.73 8.56
CA ASN A 168 0.12 21.73 9.60
C ASN A 168 -1.28 21.98 9.01
N TYR A 169 -1.41 22.96 8.10
CA TYR A 169 -2.68 23.21 7.41
C TYR A 169 -3.06 22.05 6.47
N GLY A 170 -2.08 21.44 5.79
CA GLY A 170 -2.31 20.23 5.02
C GLY A 170 -2.85 19.05 5.84
N MET A 171 -2.33 18.86 7.06
CA MET A 171 -2.78 17.83 8.00
C MET A 171 -4.20 18.10 8.50
N GLN A 172 -4.56 19.36 8.78
CA GLN A 172 -5.92 19.77 9.10
C GLN A 172 -6.91 19.46 7.96
N LEU A 173 -6.50 19.62 6.70
CA LEU A 173 -7.33 19.22 5.56
C LEU A 173 -7.48 17.69 5.45
N LEU A 174 -6.41 16.89 5.68
CA LEU A 174 -6.55 15.43 5.72
C LEU A 174 -7.57 14.98 6.78
N LEU A 175 -7.52 15.59 7.98
CA LEU A 175 -8.46 15.36 9.06
C LEU A 175 -9.89 15.76 8.69
N LYS A 176 -10.08 16.96 8.13
CA LYS A 176 -11.40 17.43 7.66
C LYS A 176 -11.99 16.45 6.64
N GLY A 177 -11.20 16.00 5.68
CA GLY A 177 -11.64 15.01 4.69
C GLY A 177 -12.04 13.66 5.31
N LEU A 178 -11.30 13.18 6.32
CA LEU A 178 -11.67 11.99 7.09
C LEU A 178 -12.98 12.19 7.88
N GLN A 179 -13.15 13.34 8.53
CA GLN A 179 -14.36 13.69 9.29
C GLN A 179 -15.60 13.83 8.39
N MET A 180 -15.42 14.31 7.15
CA MET A 180 -16.49 14.42 6.16
C MET A 180 -16.97 13.05 5.65
N ALA A 181 -16.08 12.06 5.55
CA ALA A 181 -16.40 10.72 5.03
C ALA A 181 -15.66 9.59 5.79
N PRO A 182 -15.95 9.37 7.07
CA PRO A 182 -15.15 8.48 7.95
C PRO A 182 -15.24 6.99 7.59
N ASN A 183 -16.20 6.61 6.74
CA ASN A 183 -16.37 5.24 6.25
C ASN A 183 -15.95 5.05 4.78
N ASP A 184 -15.49 6.08 4.08
CA ASP A 184 -15.05 5.96 2.69
C ASP A 184 -13.62 5.41 2.60
N LEU A 185 -13.51 4.17 2.13
CA LEU A 185 -12.26 3.47 1.92
C LEU A 185 -11.33 4.18 0.92
N THR A 186 -11.87 4.93 -0.02
CA THR A 186 -11.13 5.72 -1.03
C THR A 186 -10.47 6.92 -0.38
N VAL A 187 -11.22 7.67 0.44
CA VAL A 187 -10.72 8.80 1.24
C VAL A 187 -9.63 8.32 2.21
N PHE A 188 -9.88 7.21 2.91
CA PHE A 188 -8.90 6.60 3.81
C PHE A 188 -7.61 6.17 3.08
N LYS A 189 -7.73 5.42 1.97
CA LYS A 189 -6.57 5.03 1.13
C LYS A 189 -5.80 6.24 0.61
N ALA A 190 -6.49 7.32 0.24
CA ALA A 190 -5.85 8.56 -0.21
C ALA A 190 -5.03 9.20 0.91
N ILE A 191 -5.59 9.36 2.11
CA ILE A 191 -4.90 9.90 3.30
C ILE A 191 -3.66 9.05 3.66
N ILE A 192 -3.81 7.73 3.76
CA ILE A 192 -2.71 6.82 4.08
C ILE A 192 -1.56 6.94 3.05
N ARG A 193 -1.88 7.05 1.75
CA ARG A 193 -0.86 7.32 0.72
C ARG A 193 -0.12 8.64 0.94
N VAL A 194 -0.80 9.72 1.36
CA VAL A 194 -0.13 11.00 1.69
C VAL A 194 0.86 10.82 2.85
N ILE A 195 0.44 10.12 3.90
CA ILE A 195 1.26 9.87 5.10
C ILE A 195 2.50 9.05 4.74
N ILE A 196 2.34 7.94 4.00
CA ILE A 196 3.45 7.08 3.56
C ILE A 196 4.47 7.87 2.73
N ILE A 197 4.02 8.60 1.70
CA ILE A 197 4.91 9.35 0.80
C ILE A 197 5.70 10.44 1.56
N ASN A 198 5.14 11.00 2.64
CA ASN A 198 5.72 12.12 3.38
C ASN A 198 6.16 11.75 4.81
N LYS A 199 6.43 10.47 5.10
CA LYS A 199 6.83 9.94 6.44
C LYS A 199 7.96 10.72 7.12
N LYS A 200 8.89 11.30 6.34
CA LYS A 200 10.01 12.13 6.87
C LYS A 200 9.62 13.56 7.28
N LYS A 201 8.48 14.06 6.81
CA LYS A 201 7.96 15.42 7.07
C LYS A 201 6.83 15.42 8.09
N ILE A 202 6.00 14.38 8.10
CA ILE A 202 4.84 14.27 8.99
C ILE A 202 5.26 13.61 10.30
N ASN A 203 5.21 14.37 11.40
CA ASN A 203 5.23 13.78 12.72
C ASN A 203 3.85 13.15 13.00
N CYS A 204 3.77 11.81 12.99
CA CYS A 204 2.51 11.07 13.15
C CYS A 204 1.82 11.32 14.50
N SER A 205 2.52 11.85 15.52
CA SER A 205 1.92 12.29 16.78
C SER A 205 0.98 13.50 16.66
N TYR A 206 0.87 14.12 15.48
CA TYR A 206 -0.10 15.19 15.24
C TYR A 206 -1.55 14.67 15.27
N PHE A 207 -1.80 13.45 14.78
CA PHE A 207 -3.12 12.83 14.85
C PHE A 207 -3.51 12.51 16.31
N SER A 208 -2.59 11.94 17.10
CA SER A 208 -2.80 11.60 18.52
C SER A 208 -2.92 12.80 19.48
N LYS A 209 -2.88 14.05 18.98
CA LYS A 209 -3.08 15.27 19.79
C LYS A 209 -4.46 15.89 19.62
N ILE A 210 -5.27 15.39 18.68
CA ILE A 210 -6.53 16.03 18.26
C ILE A 210 -7.76 15.37 18.90
N GLU A 211 -7.60 14.15 19.45
CA GLU A 211 -8.58 13.47 20.33
C GLU A 211 -8.94 14.28 21.59
N GLY A 212 -8.10 15.23 22.02
CA GLY A 212 -8.31 16.02 23.24
C GLY A 212 -9.30 17.20 23.12
N GLN A 213 -9.79 17.55 21.92
CA GLN A 213 -10.55 18.80 21.70
C GLN A 213 -11.81 18.70 20.83
N SER A 214 -12.25 17.50 20.40
CA SER A 214 -13.57 17.32 19.75
C SER A 214 -14.69 17.06 20.77
N THR A 215 -14.88 17.98 21.72
CA THR A 215 -16.06 18.00 22.59
C THR A 215 -17.17 18.82 21.95
N LEU A 216 -18.20 18.15 21.41
CA LEU A 216 -19.60 18.56 21.54
C LEU A 216 -20.53 17.42 21.11
N ASP A 217 -21.41 17.04 22.04
CA ASP A 217 -22.64 16.28 21.89
C ASP A 217 -22.61 14.91 21.19
N GLN A 218 -22.11 13.92 21.95
CA GLN A 218 -23.02 12.81 22.31
C GLN A 218 -22.71 12.27 23.71
N SER A 219 -23.71 12.31 24.58
CA SER A 219 -23.63 11.85 25.96
C SER A 219 -23.77 10.33 26.07
N SER A 220 -23.25 9.76 27.16
CA SER A 220 -23.30 8.35 27.56
C SER A 220 -22.56 7.33 26.66
N ASN A 221 -21.28 7.08 26.95
CA ASN A 221 -20.90 5.97 27.85
C ASN A 221 -19.37 5.78 27.99
N ILE A 222 -18.90 5.90 29.24
CA ILE A 222 -17.86 5.09 29.90
C ILE A 222 -16.48 4.96 29.21
N ASN A 223 -15.45 5.43 29.93
CA ASN A 223 -14.02 5.09 29.80
C ASN A 223 -13.75 3.72 29.13
N LYS A 224 -13.23 3.73 27.90
CA LYS A 224 -12.55 2.56 27.32
C LYS A 224 -11.29 2.97 26.57
N GLN A 225 -10.18 2.94 27.30
CA GLN A 225 -8.90 2.60 26.68
C GLN A 225 -9.08 1.20 26.05
N VAL A 226 -8.83 1.07 24.75
CA VAL A 226 -9.11 -0.18 24.02
C VAL A 226 -8.22 -1.30 24.56
N ASN A 227 -8.81 -2.30 25.23
CA ASN A 227 -8.10 -3.50 25.64
C ASN A 227 -8.14 -4.55 24.52
N PHE A 228 -7.00 -4.73 23.83
CA PHE A 228 -6.81 -5.74 22.77
C PHE A 228 -7.25 -7.14 23.18
N VAL A 229 -7.00 -7.53 24.44
CA VAL A 229 -7.29 -8.88 24.95
C VAL A 229 -8.79 -9.08 25.14
N GLU A 230 -9.53 -8.06 25.57
CA GLU A 230 -10.99 -8.12 25.69
C GLU A 230 -11.67 -8.13 24.32
N ASN A 231 -11.23 -7.27 23.41
CA ASN A 231 -11.76 -7.25 22.05
C ASN A 231 -11.46 -8.56 21.29
N LEU A 232 -10.30 -9.18 21.49
CA LEU A 232 -10.04 -10.52 20.95
C LEU A 232 -10.95 -11.60 21.56
N LYS A 233 -11.29 -11.52 22.86
CA LYS A 233 -12.27 -12.44 23.46
C LYS A 233 -13.63 -12.33 22.77
N VAL A 234 -14.12 -11.12 22.51
CA VAL A 234 -15.38 -10.91 21.77
C VAL A 234 -15.32 -11.51 20.35
N ALA A 235 -14.19 -11.36 19.64
CA ALA A 235 -14.00 -11.99 18.34
C ALA A 235 -13.99 -13.54 18.43
N VAL A 236 -13.33 -14.11 19.43
CA VAL A 236 -13.29 -15.56 19.66
C VAL A 236 -14.66 -16.10 20.09
N GLU A 237 -15.43 -15.35 20.88
CA GLU A 237 -16.82 -15.70 21.21
C GLU A 237 -17.73 -15.74 19.98
N LYS A 238 -17.57 -14.81 19.03
CA LYS A 238 -18.28 -14.84 17.74
C LYS A 238 -17.93 -16.11 16.95
N HIS A 239 -16.64 -16.39 16.78
CA HIS A 239 -16.18 -17.62 16.12
C HIS A 239 -16.75 -18.89 16.77
N ASN A 240 -16.74 -18.98 18.11
CA ASN A 240 -17.28 -20.12 18.84
C ASN A 240 -18.81 -20.27 18.71
N ARG A 241 -19.53 -19.23 18.28
CA ARG A 241 -20.96 -19.27 17.93
C ARG A 241 -21.21 -19.59 16.44
N ASN A 242 -20.15 -19.82 15.67
CA ASN A 242 -20.15 -19.90 14.20
C ASN A 242 -20.54 -18.59 13.50
N GLU A 243 -20.38 -17.44 14.16
CA GLU A 243 -20.44 -16.12 13.52
C GLU A 243 -19.06 -15.77 12.94
N ASP A 244 -19.03 -15.04 11.81
CA ASP A 244 -17.77 -14.52 11.27
C ASP A 244 -17.24 -13.36 12.15
N PRO A 245 -16.04 -13.47 12.74
CA PRO A 245 -15.40 -12.39 13.47
C PRO A 245 -14.77 -11.32 12.57
N VAL A 246 -14.56 -11.55 11.27
CA VAL A 246 -13.81 -10.63 10.39
C VAL A 246 -14.44 -9.23 10.34
N PRO A 247 -15.76 -9.03 10.15
CA PRO A 247 -16.39 -7.70 10.19
C PRO A 247 -16.16 -6.97 11.50
N TYR A 248 -16.18 -7.69 12.62
CA TYR A 248 -15.91 -7.13 13.94
C TYR A 248 -14.44 -6.74 14.12
N LEU A 249 -13.49 -7.61 13.72
CA LEU A 249 -12.06 -7.31 13.74
C LEU A 249 -11.71 -6.12 12.84
N LEU A 250 -12.32 -6.03 11.65
CA LEU A 250 -12.20 -4.88 10.76
C LEU A 250 -12.79 -3.60 11.38
N SER A 251 -13.88 -3.69 12.17
CA SER A 251 -14.40 -2.53 12.91
C SER A 251 -13.43 -2.04 14.00
N LEU A 252 -12.65 -2.94 14.61
CA LEU A 252 -11.62 -2.56 15.57
C LEU A 252 -10.43 -1.85 14.91
N LEU A 253 -10.13 -2.12 13.63
CA LEU A 253 -9.13 -1.35 12.90
C LEU A 253 -9.56 0.11 12.67
N LYS A 254 -10.87 0.40 12.69
CA LYS A 254 -11.40 1.77 12.55
C LYS A 254 -11.33 2.60 13.85
N ASN A 255 -11.20 1.94 15.00
CA ASN A 255 -11.40 2.53 16.33
C ASN A 255 -10.14 2.45 17.23
N ASN A 256 -8.97 2.12 16.67
CA ASN A 256 -7.74 1.88 17.42
C ASN A 256 -6.57 2.75 16.93
N ASP A 257 -6.26 3.81 17.66
CA ASP A 257 -5.19 4.78 17.32
C ASP A 257 -3.77 4.27 17.65
N ASN A 258 -3.65 3.06 18.19
CA ASN A 258 -2.39 2.40 18.47
C ASN A 258 -1.93 1.54 17.27
N ASN A 259 -1.01 2.08 16.47
CA ASN A 259 -0.41 1.43 15.30
C ASN A 259 0.04 -0.02 15.56
N LEU A 260 0.65 -0.32 16.72
CA LEU A 260 1.12 -1.67 17.05
C LEU A 260 -0.04 -2.67 17.26
N MET A 261 -1.21 -2.18 17.67
CA MET A 261 -2.42 -2.98 17.82
C MET A 261 -3.05 -3.31 16.47
N GLN A 262 -3.06 -2.36 15.54
CA GLN A 262 -3.63 -2.55 14.20
C GLN A 262 -2.97 -3.73 13.47
N TRP A 263 -1.63 -3.81 13.48
CA TRP A 263 -0.90 -4.92 12.85
C TRP A 263 -1.15 -6.27 13.53
N LYS A 264 -1.35 -6.29 14.86
CA LYS A 264 -1.75 -7.51 15.58
C LYS A 264 -3.14 -7.98 15.18
N ILE A 265 -4.10 -7.06 15.03
CA ILE A 265 -5.45 -7.38 14.54
C ILE A 265 -5.39 -7.87 13.09
N LEU A 266 -4.60 -7.22 12.24
CA LEU A 266 -4.42 -7.62 10.84
C LEU A 266 -3.78 -9.02 10.71
N ALA A 267 -2.82 -9.36 11.56
CA ALA A 267 -2.25 -10.72 11.64
C ALA A 267 -3.29 -11.77 12.10
N GLN A 268 -4.16 -11.42 13.05
CA GLN A 268 -5.28 -12.29 13.44
C GLN A 268 -6.25 -12.50 12.27
N ILE A 269 -6.70 -11.43 11.60
CA ILE A 269 -7.56 -11.52 10.40
C ILE A 269 -6.91 -12.38 9.31
N CYS A 270 -5.66 -12.08 8.94
CA CYS A 270 -4.90 -12.81 7.93
C CYS A 270 -4.86 -14.31 8.22
N SER A 271 -4.50 -14.69 9.45
CA SER A 271 -4.50 -16.10 9.85
C SER A 271 -5.90 -16.72 9.87
N TYR A 272 -6.91 -15.98 10.31
CA TYR A 272 -8.27 -16.50 10.42
C TYR A 272 -8.88 -16.79 9.05
N VAL A 273 -8.72 -15.86 8.10
CA VAL A 273 -9.28 -15.96 6.75
C VAL A 273 -8.70 -17.17 6.01
N VAL A 274 -7.39 -17.41 6.15
CA VAL A 274 -6.72 -18.57 5.55
C VAL A 274 -7.10 -19.87 6.25
N LEU A 275 -7.03 -19.93 7.59
CA LEU A 275 -7.29 -21.17 8.32
C LEU A 275 -8.77 -21.61 8.21
N PHE A 276 -9.72 -20.68 8.44
CA PHE A 276 -11.13 -21.01 8.68
C PHE A 276 -12.10 -20.60 7.56
N HIS A 277 -11.81 -19.56 6.77
CA HIS A 277 -12.68 -19.15 5.65
C HIS A 277 -12.30 -19.76 4.29
N ASN A 278 -11.13 -20.40 4.18
CA ASN A 278 -10.60 -20.93 2.92
C ASN A 278 -10.47 -19.89 1.79
N ASN A 279 -10.39 -18.60 2.14
CA ASN A 279 -10.26 -17.50 1.17
C ASN A 279 -8.79 -17.08 1.07
N LEU A 280 -8.06 -17.78 0.21
CA LEU A 280 -6.63 -17.54 0.00
C LEU A 280 -6.35 -16.14 -0.56
N GLU A 281 -7.22 -15.61 -1.42
CA GLU A 281 -7.04 -14.31 -2.07
C GLU A 281 -6.99 -13.17 -1.04
N ASP A 282 -7.98 -13.10 -0.14
CA ASP A 282 -8.01 -12.08 0.92
C ASP A 282 -6.93 -12.34 1.99
N GLY A 283 -6.63 -13.62 2.29
CA GLY A 283 -5.49 -13.98 3.12
C GLY A 283 -4.16 -13.41 2.59
N VAL A 284 -3.92 -13.53 1.28
CA VAL A 284 -2.74 -12.98 0.60
C VAL A 284 -2.76 -11.44 0.58
N LYS A 285 -3.91 -10.79 0.35
CA LYS A 285 -4.03 -9.33 0.45
C LYS A 285 -3.63 -8.82 1.84
N TYR A 286 -4.15 -9.42 2.91
CA TYR A 286 -3.80 -9.04 4.29
C TYR A 286 -2.35 -9.39 4.63
N PHE A 287 -1.82 -10.50 4.12
CA PHE A 287 -0.42 -10.86 4.29
C PHE A 287 0.53 -9.84 3.65
N LYS A 288 0.27 -9.38 2.42
CA LYS A 288 1.11 -8.35 1.77
C LYS A 288 1.17 -7.05 2.58
N LEU A 289 0.03 -6.61 3.12
CA LEU A 289 -0.02 -5.43 4.00
C LEU A 289 0.82 -5.62 5.29
N LEU A 290 0.89 -6.83 5.84
CA LEU A 290 1.76 -7.14 6.98
C LEU A 290 3.24 -7.16 6.59
N VAL A 291 3.60 -7.72 5.43
CA VAL A 291 4.98 -7.70 4.91
C VAL A 291 5.44 -6.26 4.69
N GLU A 292 4.62 -5.44 4.03
CA GLU A 292 4.89 -4.00 3.84
C GLU A 292 5.04 -3.27 5.20
N ALA A 293 4.22 -3.62 6.20
CA ALA A 293 4.33 -3.03 7.54
C ALA A 293 5.62 -3.41 8.27
N VAL A 294 6.07 -4.66 8.17
CA VAL A 294 7.33 -5.15 8.78
C VAL A 294 8.54 -4.53 8.06
N GLN A 295 8.56 -4.54 6.72
CA GLN A 295 9.63 -3.92 5.91
C GLN A 295 9.80 -2.41 6.18
N ASN A 296 8.73 -1.72 6.58
CA ASN A 296 8.74 -0.29 6.90
C ASN A 296 8.86 0.00 8.41
N GLU A 297 9.21 -1.01 9.22
CA GLU A 297 9.43 -0.94 10.68
C GLU A 297 8.19 -0.50 11.49
N PHE A 298 6.98 -0.68 10.94
CA PHE A 298 5.73 -0.37 11.64
C PHE A 298 5.21 -1.55 12.49
N ALA A 299 5.66 -2.76 12.19
CA ALA A 299 5.23 -4.02 12.81
C ALA A 299 6.44 -4.86 13.22
N SER A 300 6.35 -5.62 14.32
CA SER A 300 7.36 -6.64 14.63
C SER A 300 7.27 -7.78 13.63
N GLU A 301 8.43 -8.25 13.17
CA GLU A 301 8.57 -9.46 12.36
C GLU A 301 8.00 -10.72 13.06
N ASP A 302 7.92 -10.72 14.40
CA ASP A 302 7.25 -11.77 15.19
C ASP A 302 5.79 -12.01 14.76
N LEU A 303 5.09 -10.98 14.26
CA LEU A 303 3.71 -11.10 13.75
C LEU A 303 3.62 -11.96 12.49
N ILE A 304 4.76 -12.24 11.84
CA ILE A 304 4.86 -13.12 10.68
C ILE A 304 5.59 -14.41 11.05
N LEU A 305 6.78 -14.34 11.68
CA LEU A 305 7.60 -15.53 11.94
C LEU A 305 7.15 -16.36 13.15
N SER A 306 6.48 -15.75 14.14
CA SER A 306 6.15 -16.34 15.45
C SER A 306 4.68 -16.11 15.84
N HIS A 307 3.81 -15.99 14.83
CA HIS A 307 2.39 -15.68 15.00
C HIS A 307 1.63 -16.78 15.75
N TYR A 308 0.55 -16.43 16.46
CA TYR A 308 -0.41 -17.38 17.00
C TYR A 308 -1.83 -16.91 16.67
N SER A 309 -2.71 -17.82 16.27
CA SER A 309 -4.10 -17.47 15.97
C SER A 309 -4.99 -17.68 17.19
N SER A 310 -5.70 -16.63 17.63
CA SER A 310 -6.60 -16.67 18.79
C SER A 310 -7.82 -17.60 18.61
N PHE A 311 -8.10 -18.01 17.38
CA PHE A 311 -9.24 -18.86 17.00
C PHE A 311 -8.90 -20.36 17.05
N THR A 312 -7.67 -20.72 17.40
CA THR A 312 -7.25 -22.13 17.54
C THR A 312 -7.53 -22.66 18.94
N TYR A 313 -8.02 -23.90 19.04
CA TYR A 313 -8.36 -24.53 20.33
C TYR A 313 -7.13 -24.73 21.25
N LYS A 314 -5.93 -24.84 20.66
CA LYS A 314 -4.65 -24.86 21.36
C LYS A 314 -3.74 -23.82 20.69
N PRO A 315 -3.50 -22.65 21.32
CA PRO A 315 -2.67 -21.61 20.73
C PRO A 315 -1.22 -22.09 20.60
N GLN A 316 -0.85 -22.47 19.38
CA GLN A 316 0.52 -22.78 18.99
C GLN A 316 1.08 -21.63 18.14
N ARG A 317 2.37 -21.31 18.33
CA ARG A 317 3.06 -20.37 17.43
C ARG A 317 3.44 -21.06 16.12
N PHE A 318 3.21 -20.38 15.01
CA PHE A 318 3.54 -20.82 13.66
C PHE A 318 4.02 -19.65 12.81
N ASN A 319 4.77 -19.96 11.75
CA ASN A 319 5.18 -18.97 10.77
C ASN A 319 4.03 -18.75 9.77
N LEU A 320 3.49 -17.53 9.76
CA LEU A 320 2.38 -17.09 8.90
C LEU A 320 2.81 -16.99 7.43
N ALA A 321 4.05 -16.57 7.14
CA ALA A 321 4.59 -16.59 5.77
C ALA A 321 4.65 -18.03 5.23
N LYS A 322 5.04 -19.00 6.08
CA LYS A 322 5.02 -20.43 5.71
C LYS A 322 3.61 -20.97 5.48
N LEU A 323 2.61 -20.52 6.24
CA LEU A 323 1.21 -20.87 6.00
C LEU A 323 0.78 -20.38 4.60
N ILE A 324 0.98 -19.10 4.30
CA ILE A 324 0.65 -18.51 3.00
C ILE A 324 1.42 -19.19 1.85
N ASN A 325 2.73 -19.45 2.03
CA ASN A 325 3.59 -20.14 1.07
C ASN A 325 3.03 -21.54 0.71
N ASN A 326 2.66 -22.33 1.72
CA ASN A 326 2.06 -23.64 1.51
C ASN A 326 0.71 -23.56 0.79
N GLU A 327 -0.23 -22.74 1.26
CA GLU A 327 -1.57 -22.68 0.66
C GLU A 327 -1.53 -22.16 -0.79
N ILE A 328 -0.63 -21.22 -1.12
CA ILE A 328 -0.39 -20.80 -2.51
C ILE A 328 0.17 -21.97 -3.34
N LYS A 329 1.17 -22.70 -2.85
CA LYS A 329 1.73 -23.84 -3.58
C LYS A 329 0.66 -24.92 -3.83
N ILE A 330 -0.19 -25.23 -2.85
CA ILE A 330 -1.30 -26.18 -2.99
C ILE A 330 -2.29 -25.72 -4.06
N ALA A 331 -2.74 -24.46 -4.00
CA ALA A 331 -3.70 -23.93 -4.96
C ALA A 331 -3.12 -23.76 -6.38
N LEU A 332 -1.79 -23.66 -6.53
CA LEU A 332 -1.09 -23.77 -7.82
C LEU A 332 -0.96 -25.22 -8.31
N GLU A 333 -0.72 -26.19 -7.42
CA GLU A 333 -0.68 -27.64 -7.76
C GLU A 333 -2.05 -28.16 -8.20
N ASP A 334 -3.12 -27.72 -7.50
CA ASP A 334 -4.50 -28.16 -7.73
C ASP A 334 -5.21 -27.33 -8.84
N ASP A 335 -4.48 -26.42 -9.49
CA ASP A 335 -4.91 -25.55 -10.61
C ASP A 335 -6.13 -24.65 -10.35
N ILE A 336 -6.23 -24.10 -9.12
CA ILE A 336 -7.41 -23.34 -8.63
C ILE A 336 -7.24 -21.81 -8.79
N LEU A 337 -6.06 -21.32 -9.21
CA LEU A 337 -5.72 -19.89 -9.22
C LEU A 337 -5.70 -19.27 -10.63
N ASP A 338 -6.58 -18.31 -10.87
CA ASP A 338 -6.68 -17.57 -12.15
C ASP A 338 -5.42 -16.71 -12.45
N ASP A 339 -4.93 -15.93 -11.47
CA ASP A 339 -3.78 -15.03 -11.62
C ASP A 339 -2.48 -15.65 -11.07
N LYS A 340 -2.01 -16.74 -11.70
CA LYS A 340 -0.75 -17.39 -11.33
C LYS A 340 0.46 -16.42 -11.26
N PRO A 341 0.64 -15.45 -12.18
CA PRO A 341 1.72 -14.45 -12.08
C PRO A 341 1.71 -13.63 -10.79
N TYR A 342 0.54 -13.18 -10.33
CA TYR A 342 0.41 -12.49 -9.03
C TYR A 342 0.90 -13.37 -7.87
N TYR A 343 0.47 -14.63 -7.82
CA TYR A 343 0.84 -15.54 -6.74
C TYR A 343 2.33 -15.93 -6.77
N TYR A 344 2.95 -16.10 -7.95
CA TYR A 344 4.40 -16.28 -8.05
C TYR A 344 5.20 -15.08 -7.52
N ASN A 345 4.71 -13.86 -7.72
CA ASN A 345 5.34 -12.66 -7.14
C ASN A 345 5.27 -12.67 -5.60
N VAL A 346 4.16 -13.14 -5.01
CA VAL A 346 4.02 -13.31 -3.56
C VAL A 346 4.95 -14.39 -3.02
N LEU A 347 5.08 -15.53 -3.71
CA LEU A 347 6.06 -16.58 -3.36
C LEU A 347 7.51 -16.06 -3.37
N ASN A 348 7.89 -15.31 -4.41
CA ASN A 348 9.21 -14.67 -4.48
C ASN A 348 9.41 -13.67 -3.33
N THR A 349 8.39 -12.88 -2.99
CA THR A 349 8.42 -11.95 -1.85
C THR A 349 8.65 -12.71 -0.53
N ILE A 350 8.01 -13.85 -0.31
CA ILE A 350 8.21 -14.67 0.89
C ILE A 350 9.63 -15.25 0.93
N LEU A 351 10.11 -15.80 -0.18
CA LEU A 351 11.43 -16.41 -0.30
C LEU A 351 12.56 -15.40 0.00
N ILE A 352 12.46 -14.19 -0.54
CA ILE A 352 13.45 -13.12 -0.35
C ILE A 352 13.47 -12.60 1.09
N ASN A 353 12.30 -12.34 1.68
CA ASN A 353 12.23 -11.62 2.96
C ASN A 353 12.30 -12.52 4.19
N TYR A 354 11.83 -13.77 4.13
CA TYR A 354 11.66 -14.62 5.32
C TYR A 354 12.46 -15.93 5.28
N GLN A 355 13.33 -16.11 4.27
CA GLN A 355 14.24 -17.25 4.12
C GLN A 355 13.57 -18.62 4.33
N ASP A 356 12.30 -18.77 3.93
CA ASP A 356 11.58 -20.04 4.04
C ASP A 356 12.11 -21.01 2.97
N THR A 357 13.22 -21.66 3.34
CA THR A 357 13.92 -22.70 2.59
C THR A 357 13.19 -24.04 2.61
N SER A 358 11.88 -24.05 2.88
CA SER A 358 11.02 -25.16 2.48
C SER A 358 11.20 -25.40 0.97
N SER A 359 11.94 -26.46 0.66
CA SER A 359 12.48 -26.71 -0.67
C SER A 359 11.37 -26.66 -1.72
N LYS A 360 11.75 -26.34 -2.96
CA LYS A 360 10.82 -26.19 -4.10
C LYS A 360 9.81 -27.36 -4.22
N ASP A 361 10.17 -28.53 -3.70
CA ASP A 361 9.46 -29.80 -3.86
C ASP A 361 8.84 -30.39 -2.57
N ASN A 362 8.77 -29.67 -1.43
CA ASN A 362 8.08 -30.16 -0.21
C ASN A 362 6.99 -29.21 0.30
N VAL A 363 5.78 -29.38 -0.24
CA VAL A 363 4.55 -28.77 0.29
C VAL A 363 4.03 -29.59 1.47
N ASP A 364 3.88 -28.96 2.64
CA ASP A 364 3.23 -29.60 3.79
C ASP A 364 1.72 -29.35 3.72
N ARG A 365 1.01 -30.17 2.94
CA ARG A 365 -0.47 -30.15 2.78
C ARG A 365 -1.24 -30.26 4.11
N TYR A 366 -0.59 -30.68 5.19
CA TYR A 366 -1.22 -30.80 6.51
C TYR A 366 -0.88 -29.64 7.45
N PHE A 367 -0.08 -28.65 7.03
CA PHE A 367 0.39 -27.56 7.90
C PHE A 367 -0.79 -26.76 8.49
N ARG A 368 -1.76 -26.38 7.65
CA ARG A 368 -3.01 -25.72 8.08
C ARG A 368 -3.84 -26.58 9.04
N ILE A 369 -4.06 -27.85 8.70
CA ILE A 369 -4.81 -28.80 9.54
C ILE A 369 -4.15 -28.95 10.92
N ASN A 370 -2.81 -29.06 10.96
CA ASN A 370 -2.02 -29.15 12.18
C ASN A 370 -2.16 -27.89 13.06
N ILE A 371 -2.23 -26.69 12.48
CA ILE A 371 -2.47 -25.43 13.20
C ILE A 371 -3.90 -25.37 13.77
N MET A 372 -4.90 -25.82 13.00
CA MET A 372 -6.30 -25.80 13.43
C MET A 372 -6.63 -26.85 14.51
N GLY A 373 -5.80 -27.90 14.63
CA GLY A 373 -5.98 -28.95 15.62
C GLY A 373 -7.30 -29.70 15.44
N GLU A 374 -8.14 -29.74 16.49
CA GLU A 374 -9.40 -30.49 16.49
C GLU A 374 -10.45 -29.97 15.48
N TYR A 375 -10.40 -28.67 15.13
CA TYR A 375 -11.21 -28.14 14.02
C TYR A 375 -10.72 -28.67 12.67
N GLY A 376 -9.39 -28.67 12.46
CA GLY A 376 -8.78 -29.24 11.27
C GLY A 376 -9.14 -30.71 11.08
N TYR A 377 -9.08 -31.51 12.16
CA TYR A 377 -9.46 -32.93 12.12
C TYR A 377 -10.94 -33.20 11.80
N LYS A 378 -11.86 -32.29 12.12
CA LYS A 378 -13.27 -32.41 11.75
C LYS A 378 -13.49 -32.10 10.27
N ILE A 379 -12.80 -31.08 9.75
CA ILE A 379 -12.82 -30.70 8.33
C ILE A 379 -12.16 -31.80 7.48
N GLU A 380 -10.96 -32.27 7.88
CA GLU A 380 -10.25 -33.38 7.24
C GLU A 380 -11.11 -34.66 7.17
N GLN A 381 -11.86 -34.99 8.23
CA GLN A 381 -12.79 -36.14 8.21
C GLN A 381 -14.03 -35.95 7.32
N PHE A 382 -14.45 -34.71 7.09
CA PHE A 382 -15.56 -34.38 6.19
C PHE A 382 -15.09 -34.44 4.72
N GLU A 383 -13.90 -33.90 4.44
CA GLU A 383 -13.26 -33.93 3.12
C GLU A 383 -12.84 -35.35 2.71
N ILE A 384 -12.22 -36.14 3.60
CA ILE A 384 -11.85 -37.54 3.34
C ILE A 384 -13.08 -38.43 3.11
N LYS A 385 -14.22 -38.14 3.74
CA LYS A 385 -15.49 -38.83 3.45
C LYS A 385 -15.98 -38.59 2.03
N ASN A 386 -15.65 -37.43 1.45
CA ASN A 386 -16.07 -37.03 0.11
C ASN A 386 -15.01 -37.36 -0.96
N ASN A 387 -13.73 -37.58 -0.59
CA ASN A 387 -12.68 -38.00 -1.51
C ASN A 387 -11.65 -38.99 -0.87
N PRO A 388 -11.87 -40.32 -0.98
CA PRO A 388 -11.15 -41.31 -0.18
C PRO A 388 -9.70 -41.63 -0.63
N GLN A 389 -9.20 -41.05 -1.73
CA GLN A 389 -7.85 -41.34 -2.22
C GLN A 389 -6.71 -40.83 -1.31
N HIS A 390 -7.01 -39.87 -0.43
CA HIS A 390 -6.05 -39.17 0.44
C HIS A 390 -5.43 -40.04 1.57
N LEU A 391 -5.93 -41.26 1.78
CA LEU A 391 -5.75 -42.03 3.03
C LEU A 391 -4.33 -42.63 3.23
N ASN A 392 -3.55 -42.78 2.16
CA ASN A 392 -2.26 -43.50 2.19
C ASN A 392 -1.05 -42.63 2.56
N GLU A 393 -1.11 -41.32 2.34
CA GLU A 393 -0.01 -40.40 2.69
C GLU A 393 -0.01 -40.05 4.19
N ILE A 394 -1.20 -39.86 4.75
CA ILE A 394 -1.46 -39.59 6.18
C ILE A 394 -0.80 -40.63 7.10
N ARG A 395 -0.78 -41.91 6.68
CA ARG A 395 -0.15 -43.01 7.43
C ARG A 395 1.38 -42.97 7.42
N LYS A 396 2.00 -42.34 6.42
CA LYS A 396 3.46 -42.21 6.30
C LYS A 396 4.00 -41.02 7.09
N SER A 397 3.32 -39.87 7.07
CA SER A 397 3.72 -38.66 7.82
C SER A 397 3.65 -38.87 9.34
N ARG A 398 2.56 -39.43 9.86
CA ARG A 398 2.36 -39.70 11.31
C ARG A 398 3.38 -40.65 11.94
N LYS A 399 4.04 -41.52 11.15
CA LYS A 399 5.15 -42.36 11.64
C LYS A 399 6.46 -41.57 11.80
N ARG A 400 6.69 -40.53 10.99
CA ARG A 400 7.92 -39.70 11.03
C ARG A 400 7.91 -38.68 12.17
N SER A 401 6.77 -38.07 12.49
CA SER A 401 6.67 -37.11 13.61
C SER A 401 6.78 -37.80 14.99
N ARG A 402 6.20 -39.00 15.15
CA ARG A 402 6.29 -39.77 16.40
C ARG A 402 7.67 -40.34 16.71
N SER A 403 8.57 -40.51 15.73
CA SER A 403 9.93 -41.00 16.00
C SER A 403 10.90 -39.91 16.46
N ARG A 404 10.66 -38.64 16.09
CA ARG A 404 11.50 -37.51 16.54
C ARG A 404 11.28 -37.17 18.02
N ASN A 405 10.03 -37.08 18.48
CA ASN A 405 9.73 -36.74 19.89
C ASN A 405 10.10 -37.83 20.92
N LYS A 406 10.43 -39.07 20.50
CA LYS A 406 10.96 -40.08 21.43
C LYS A 406 12.46 -39.95 21.72
N ARG A 407 13.23 -39.22 20.91
CA ARG A 407 14.68 -39.05 21.11
C ARG A 407 15.04 -37.88 22.04
N SER A 408 14.13 -36.94 22.27
CA SER A 408 14.34 -35.75 23.13
C SER A 408 13.94 -35.94 24.60
N HIS A 409 13.60 -37.16 25.03
CA HIS A 409 13.14 -37.48 26.40
C HIS A 409 13.90 -38.65 27.04
N GLN A 410 15.14 -38.94 26.60
CA GLN A 410 16.00 -39.96 27.23
C GLN A 410 17.35 -39.46 27.77
N ASN A 411 17.71 -38.18 27.59
CA ASN A 411 18.92 -37.61 28.19
C ASN A 411 18.56 -36.71 29.39
N GLY A 412 18.37 -37.35 30.54
CA GLY A 412 18.27 -36.70 31.85
C GLY A 412 18.79 -37.64 32.95
N ASN A 413 19.73 -37.15 33.75
CA ASN A 413 20.35 -37.76 34.95
C ASN A 413 21.38 -38.91 34.76
N SER A 414 22.68 -38.56 34.75
CA SER A 414 23.64 -38.84 35.85
C SER A 414 25.04 -38.28 35.50
N ILE A 415 25.52 -37.22 36.14
CA ILE A 415 26.48 -37.22 37.28
C ILE A 415 27.93 -37.64 36.91
N ASN A 416 28.85 -36.66 36.98
CA ASN A 416 30.29 -36.65 37.38
C ASN A 416 31.27 -37.72 36.81
N SER A 417 32.60 -37.52 36.70
CA SER A 417 33.53 -36.51 37.25
C SER A 417 34.78 -36.31 36.36
N ASN A 418 35.74 -35.49 36.86
CA ASN A 418 37.13 -35.28 36.41
C ASN A 418 37.27 -34.18 35.32
N ILE A 419 37.74 -32.97 35.63
CA ILE A 419 39.08 -32.59 36.15
C ILE A 419 40.19 -32.96 35.15
N ASN A 420 40.59 -32.00 34.31
CA ASN A 420 41.85 -31.29 34.58
C ASN A 420 41.94 -29.95 33.83
N GLU A 421 42.65 -29.01 34.44
CA GLU A 421 43.00 -27.71 33.90
C GLU A 421 44.15 -27.82 32.89
N ASN A 422 44.21 -26.95 31.88
CA ASN A 422 45.22 -25.87 31.80
C ASN A 422 45.56 -25.38 30.38
N ASN A 423 46.01 -24.13 30.39
CA ASN A 423 46.81 -23.40 29.41
C ASN A 423 46.12 -22.74 28.20
N SER A 424 46.28 -21.42 28.24
CA SER A 424 45.95 -20.39 27.29
C SER A 424 47.04 -20.22 26.22
N ASP A 425 46.82 -19.22 25.37
CA ASP A 425 47.82 -18.46 24.62
C ASP A 425 48.63 -19.19 23.53
N ASN A 426 48.38 -18.77 22.30
CA ASN A 426 49.45 -18.10 21.56
C ASN A 426 48.91 -17.05 20.59
N GLU A 427 49.40 -15.82 20.77
CA GLU A 427 49.10 -14.66 19.94
C GLU A 427 50.32 -14.38 19.03
N ARG A 428 50.08 -13.83 17.85
CA ARG A 428 51.06 -13.18 16.92
C ARG A 428 52.04 -14.08 16.15
N ASN A 429 52.09 -13.88 14.83
CA ASN A 429 53.09 -12.98 14.24
C ASN A 429 52.85 -12.72 12.73
N LEU A 430 52.98 -11.44 12.32
CA LEU A 430 53.73 -10.88 11.18
C LEU A 430 53.59 -11.47 9.74
N ILE A 431 53.79 -10.73 8.63
CA ILE A 431 53.72 -9.28 8.31
C ILE A 431 53.75 -9.11 6.76
N ILE A 432 53.13 -8.04 6.23
CA ILE A 432 53.38 -7.29 4.96
C ILE A 432 53.93 -8.02 3.71
N SER A 433 53.23 -7.83 2.57
CA SER A 433 53.86 -7.39 1.29
C SER A 433 52.81 -6.66 0.44
N ASP A 434 53.11 -5.43 0.03
CA ASP A 434 52.35 -4.66 -0.97
C ASP A 434 52.70 -5.10 -2.40
N ASP A 435 51.81 -4.85 -3.37
CA ASP A 435 51.94 -3.77 -4.38
C ASP A 435 51.25 -4.06 -5.74
N ASN A 436 50.67 -2.98 -6.33
CA ASN A 436 50.39 -2.76 -7.77
C ASN A 436 49.41 -3.74 -8.50
N GLU A 437 48.79 -3.48 -9.66
CA GLU A 437 48.31 -2.31 -10.45
C GLU A 437 47.27 -2.92 -11.45
N THR A 438 46.30 -2.26 -12.12
CA THR A 438 45.83 -0.86 -12.28
C THR A 438 44.34 -0.90 -12.71
N ASP A 439 43.57 0.20 -12.60
CA ASP A 439 43.13 0.96 -13.80
C ASP A 439 42.11 2.09 -13.54
N ASN A 440 42.31 3.20 -14.26
CA ASN A 440 41.38 4.33 -14.35
C ASN A 440 40.42 4.14 -15.53
N CYS A 441 39.16 4.61 -15.44
CA CYS A 441 38.54 5.23 -16.61
C CYS A 441 37.47 6.30 -16.32
N CYS A 442 37.61 7.40 -17.08
CA CYS A 442 36.82 8.61 -17.29
C CYS A 442 35.28 8.52 -17.14
N LYS A 443 34.55 9.54 -16.65
CA LYS A 443 34.34 10.93 -17.15
C LYS A 443 33.64 11.05 -18.53
N CYS A 444 32.31 11.26 -18.51
CA CYS A 444 31.44 12.08 -19.40
C CYS A 444 30.17 12.43 -18.57
N ARG A 445 29.52 13.60 -18.52
CA ARG A 445 29.71 14.99 -19.03
C ARG A 445 29.41 15.31 -20.51
N ILE A 446 28.55 16.34 -20.69
CA ILE A 446 28.19 17.11 -21.91
C ILE A 446 27.33 16.28 -22.92
N MET A 447 26.21 16.73 -23.50
CA MET A 447 25.66 18.08 -23.81
C MET A 447 24.30 18.38 -23.17
#